data_AF-A0A9W8D230-F1
#
_entry.id   AF-A0A9W8D230-F1
#
_cell.length_a   1.000
_cell.length_b   1.000
_cell.length_c   1.000
_cell.angle_alpha   90.00
_cell.angle_beta   90.00
_cell.angle_gamma   90.00
#
_symmetry.space_group_name_H-M   'P 1'
#
loop_
_entity.id
_entity.type
_entity.pdbx_description
1 polymer ?
#
loop_
_entity_poly.entity_id
_entity_poly.type
_entity_poly.pdbx_seq_one_letter_code
_entity_poly.pdbx_strand_id
1 'polypeptide(L)'
;MDDGFASIEELKRRVTVASVLQCRLMRMVMENKRTVLDVFEEGRGGLNGVLGERLGTWLLRAVPHRSIVGHSYTLHIPPGQEDFRCGREWGEIVGRVTSNTMGTKYTISEVSGANVWHEVCIVTYDINFMGKKGPRKMTATIRAVDKTGRAIEPLQPLSKQNKAPNAVVLESK
;
A
#
# COMPACT_ATOMS: atom_id res chain seq x y z
N MET A 1 24.59 6.35 -16.03
CA MET A 1 23.75 6.76 -14.89
C MET A 1 22.68 5.69 -14.84
N ASP A 2 22.75 4.78 -13.88
CA ASP A 2 21.73 3.75 -13.72
C ASP A 2 20.54 4.43 -13.05
N ASP A 3 19.53 4.75 -13.85
CA ASP A 3 18.28 5.35 -13.40
C ASP A 3 17.54 4.27 -12.59
N GLY A 4 17.85 4.21 -11.29
CA GLY A 4 17.49 3.11 -10.40
C GLY A 4 16.00 3.07 -10.12
N PHE A 5 15.24 2.36 -10.95
CA PHE A 5 13.91 1.85 -10.62
C PHE A 5 14.08 0.46 -10.00
N ALA A 6 13.53 0.25 -8.80
CA ALA A 6 13.65 -1.03 -8.12
C ALA A 6 12.44 -1.89 -8.49
N SER A 7 12.70 -3.13 -8.89
CA SER A 7 11.62 -4.11 -9.01
C SER A 7 11.00 -4.42 -7.64
N ILE A 8 9.75 -4.89 -7.62
CA ILE A 8 9.08 -5.34 -6.37
C ILE A 8 9.92 -6.37 -5.62
N GLU A 9 10.49 -7.33 -6.36
CA GLU A 9 11.30 -8.41 -5.79
C GLU A 9 12.61 -7.88 -5.19
N GLU A 10 13.17 -6.82 -5.76
CA GLU A 10 14.33 -6.14 -5.20
C GLU A 10 13.99 -5.40 -3.91
N LEU A 11 12.84 -4.71 -3.86
CA LEU A 11 12.38 -4.04 -2.63
C LEU A 11 12.10 -5.03 -1.51
N LYS A 12 11.45 -6.15 -1.81
CA LYS A 12 11.21 -7.23 -0.85
C LYS A 12 12.51 -7.81 -0.30
N ARG A 13 13.55 -7.96 -1.13
CA ARG A 13 14.87 -8.47 -0.68
C ARG A 13 15.60 -7.48 0.25
N ARG A 14 15.39 -6.18 0.05
CA ARG A 14 16.04 -5.12 0.85
C ARG A 14 15.40 -4.92 2.22
N VAL A 15 14.14 -5.32 2.42
CA VAL A 15 13.44 -5.25 3.71
C VAL A 15 13.50 -6.60 4.41
N THR A 16 14.54 -6.79 5.22
CA THR A 16 14.72 -7.91 6.15
C THR A 16 14.36 -7.49 7.58
N VAL A 17 14.19 -8.46 8.49
CA VAL A 17 13.86 -8.24 9.91
C VAL A 17 14.87 -7.31 10.63
N ALA A 18 16.08 -7.13 10.08
CA ALA A 18 17.15 -6.32 10.67
C ALA A 18 17.52 -5.05 9.88
N SER A 19 16.82 -4.74 8.79
CA SER A 19 17.12 -3.57 7.95
C SER A 19 16.07 -2.49 8.10
N VAL A 20 16.51 -1.25 8.31
CA VAL A 20 15.65 -0.06 8.23
C VAL A 20 15.67 0.43 6.78
N LEU A 21 14.52 0.42 6.13
CA LEU A 21 14.34 1.14 4.87
C LEU A 21 13.91 2.56 5.18
N GLN A 22 14.73 3.53 4.80
CA GLN A 22 14.43 4.94 4.99
C GLN A 22 13.85 5.51 3.69
N CYS A 23 12.72 6.20 3.80
CA CYS A 23 12.00 6.73 2.64
C CYS A 23 11.60 8.18 2.86
N ARG A 24 11.50 8.94 1.76
CA ARG A 24 10.96 10.30 1.73
C ARG A 24 9.66 10.35 0.97
N LEU A 25 8.63 10.90 1.62
CA LEU A 25 7.38 11.27 0.97
C LEU A 25 7.47 12.70 0.44
N MET A 26 7.21 12.90 -0.85
CA MET A 26 7.17 14.21 -1.49
C MET A 26 5.79 14.49 -2.06
N ARG A 27 5.30 15.71 -1.83
CA ARG A 27 4.06 16.20 -2.41
C ARG A 27 4.37 16.90 -3.73
N MET A 28 3.89 16.36 -4.84
CA MET A 28 4.11 16.89 -6.18
C MET A 28 2.82 17.51 -6.71
N VAL A 29 2.92 18.70 -7.32
CA VAL A 29 1.80 19.34 -8.02
C VAL A 29 2.03 19.17 -9.52
N MET A 30 1.15 18.42 -10.17
CA MET A 30 1.18 18.17 -11.61
C MET A 30 0.69 19.38 -12.40
N GLU A 31 1.00 19.46 -13.69
CA GLU A 31 0.56 20.55 -14.59
C GLU A 31 -0.96 20.73 -14.62
N ASN A 32 -1.70 19.62 -14.53
CA ASN A 32 -3.16 19.61 -14.43
C ASN A 32 -3.69 20.02 -13.04
N LYS A 33 -2.84 20.60 -12.18
CA LYS A 33 -3.12 21.03 -10.80
C LYS A 33 -3.52 19.90 -9.85
N ARG A 34 -3.38 18.63 -10.24
CA ARG A 34 -3.55 17.51 -9.32
C ARG A 34 -2.33 17.41 -8.41
N THR A 35 -2.58 17.14 -7.13
CA THR A 35 -1.52 16.79 -6.17
C THR A 35 -1.36 15.27 -6.15
N VAL A 36 -0.14 14.77 -6.33
CA VAL A 36 0.22 13.37 -6.09
C VAL A 36 1.26 13.28 -4.97
N LEU A 37 1.42 12.09 -4.39
CA LEU A 37 2.45 11.84 -3.37
C LEU A 37 3.43 10.80 -3.90
N ASP A 38 4.70 11.14 -3.99
CA ASP A 38 5.75 10.24 -4.42
C ASP A 38 6.60 9.79 -3.24
N VAL A 39 6.98 8.51 -3.22
CA VAL A 39 7.83 7.91 -2.20
C VAL A 39 9.14 7.51 -2.84
N PHE A 40 10.24 8.06 -2.33
CA PHE A 40 11.60 7.73 -2.76
C PHE A 40 12.36 7.05 -1.63
N GLU A 41 13.22 6.10 -1.96
CA GLU A 41 14.24 5.60 -1.03
C GLU A 41 15.21 6.75 -0.72
N GLU A 42 15.49 6.99 0.56
CA GLU A 42 16.64 7.78 0.95
C GLU A 42 17.84 6.84 0.94
N GLY A 43 18.81 7.10 0.06
CA GLY A 43 19.98 6.22 -0.10
C GLY A 43 20.75 5.98 1.22
N ARG A 44 21.75 5.09 1.18
CA ARG A 44 22.49 4.60 2.38
C ARG A 44 23.04 5.67 3.33
N GLY A 45 23.15 6.93 2.90
CA GLY A 45 23.58 8.06 3.73
C GLY A 45 22.53 8.58 4.72
N GLY A 46 21.25 8.22 4.57
CA GLY A 46 20.16 8.65 5.46
C GLY A 46 20.03 10.17 5.65
N LEU A 47 19.25 10.58 6.65
CA LEU A 47 19.05 11.99 7.07
C LEU A 47 20.23 12.47 7.92
N ASN A 48 21.47 12.34 7.44
CA ASN A 48 22.66 12.87 8.14
C ASN A 48 22.77 14.40 8.02
N GLY A 49 21.78 15.12 8.56
CA GLY A 49 21.80 16.56 8.80
C GLY A 49 21.77 17.47 7.56
N VAL A 50 21.99 16.91 6.37
CA VAL A 50 21.87 17.57 5.08
C VAL A 50 20.74 16.83 4.34
N LEU A 51 19.83 17.56 3.69
CA LEU A 51 18.92 16.95 2.72
C LEU A 51 19.75 15.98 1.88
N GLY A 52 19.42 14.67 1.89
CA GLY A 52 20.11 13.71 1.05
C GLY A 52 20.26 14.31 -0.35
N GLU A 53 21.50 14.59 -0.75
CA GLU A 53 21.80 15.41 -1.93
C GLU A 53 21.23 14.83 -3.23
N ARG A 54 20.83 13.54 -3.17
CA ARG A 54 20.15 12.80 -4.23
C ARG A 54 19.03 11.97 -3.62
N LEU A 55 17.83 12.11 -4.18
CA LEU A 55 16.77 11.12 -3.99
C LEU A 55 17.25 9.79 -4.58
N GLY A 56 17.04 8.70 -3.86
CA GLY A 56 17.33 7.35 -4.35
C GLY A 56 16.22 6.87 -5.30
N THR A 57 16.02 5.56 -5.30
CA THR A 57 15.05 4.90 -6.16
C THR A 57 13.62 5.37 -5.89
N TRP A 58 12.88 5.66 -6.95
CA TRP A 58 11.46 5.95 -6.85
C TRP A 58 10.67 4.66 -6.60
N LEU A 59 10.00 4.60 -5.44
CA LEU A 59 9.37 3.38 -4.95
C LEU A 59 7.88 3.30 -5.29
N LEU A 60 7.16 4.41 -5.08
CA LEU A 60 5.71 4.41 -5.14
C LEU A 60 5.19 5.80 -5.51
N ARG A 61 4.04 5.84 -6.18
CA ARG A 61 3.22 7.03 -6.35
C ARG A 61 1.81 6.78 -5.84
N ALA A 62 1.29 7.66 -4.99
CA ALA A 62 -0.11 7.69 -4.60
C ALA A 62 -0.85 8.80 -5.36
N VAL A 63 -1.83 8.40 -6.15
CA VAL A 63 -2.68 9.30 -6.95
C VAL A 63 -4.05 9.41 -6.28
N PRO A 64 -4.51 10.61 -5.89
CA PRO A 64 -5.83 10.76 -5.31
C PRO A 64 -6.91 10.44 -6.35
N HIS A 65 -7.82 9.56 -5.98
CA HIS A 65 -9.00 9.22 -6.74
C HIS A 65 -10.22 9.83 -6.04
N ARG A 66 -10.99 10.64 -6.77
CA ARG A 66 -12.26 11.17 -6.25
C ARG A 66 -13.27 10.03 -6.20
N SER A 67 -13.60 9.59 -4.99
CA SER A 67 -14.71 8.65 -4.74
C SER A 67 -15.89 9.41 -4.14
N ILE A 68 -17.10 8.94 -4.42
CA ILE A 68 -18.35 9.47 -3.85
C ILE A 68 -18.39 9.24 -2.32
N VAL A 69 -17.77 8.17 -1.83
CA VAL A 69 -17.94 7.68 -0.45
C VAL A 69 -16.76 8.05 0.47
N GLY A 70 -15.80 8.86 -0.02
CA GLY A 70 -14.68 9.34 0.79
C GLY A 70 -13.40 9.57 -0.01
N HIS A 71 -12.29 9.73 0.72
CA HIS A 71 -10.97 9.86 0.12
C HIS A 71 -10.43 8.49 -0.30
N SER A 72 -9.92 8.41 -1.53
CA SER A 72 -9.27 7.20 -2.05
C SER A 72 -7.98 7.59 -2.75
N TYR A 73 -6.98 6.72 -2.69
CA TYR A 73 -5.73 6.86 -3.42
C TYR A 73 -5.44 5.55 -4.12
N THR A 74 -5.07 5.58 -5.39
CA THR A 74 -4.46 4.44 -6.07
C THR A 74 -2.95 4.51 -5.91
N LEU A 75 -2.34 3.38 -5.59
CA LEU A 75 -0.91 3.25 -5.39
C LEU A 75 -0.32 2.59 -6.63
N HIS A 76 0.70 3.23 -7.19
CA HIS A 76 1.35 2.80 -8.42
C HIS A 76 2.84 2.60 -8.21
N ILE A 77 3.39 1.57 -8.84
CA ILE A 77 4.83 1.51 -9.09
C ILE A 77 5.10 2.40 -10.29
N PRO A 78 5.98 3.40 -10.15
CA PRO A 78 6.32 4.32 -11.23
C PRO A 78 6.79 3.56 -12.47
N PRO A 79 6.42 4.01 -13.68
CA PRO A 79 6.95 3.44 -14.91
C PRO A 79 8.47 3.63 -14.95
N GLY A 80 9.20 2.64 -15.47
CA GLY A 80 10.60 2.83 -15.82
C GLY A 80 10.75 3.94 -16.88
N GLN A 81 11.98 4.42 -17.08
CA GLN A 81 12.25 5.51 -18.04
C GLN A 81 11.73 5.23 -19.47
N GLU A 82 11.66 3.95 -19.87
CA GLU A 82 11.14 3.52 -21.17
C GLU A 82 9.60 3.51 -21.22
N ASP A 83 8.93 3.17 -20.12
CA ASP A 83 7.48 3.02 -20.03
C ASP A 83 6.73 4.36 -20.04
N PHE A 84 7.42 5.47 -19.73
CA PHE A 84 6.88 6.82 -19.88
C PHE A 84 6.43 7.13 -21.32
N ARG A 85 7.03 6.45 -22.31
CA ARG A 85 6.70 6.63 -23.73
C ARG A 85 5.43 5.88 -24.15
N CYS A 86 4.94 4.93 -23.35
CA CYS A 86 3.80 4.06 -23.69
C CYS A 86 2.44 4.55 -23.15
N GLY A 87 2.35 5.79 -22.64
CA GLY A 87 1.07 6.38 -22.20
C GLY A 87 0.50 5.82 -20.90
N ARG A 88 1.24 4.96 -20.18
CA ARG A 88 0.95 4.59 -18.79
C ARG A 88 1.51 5.68 -17.87
N GLU A 89 0.86 6.85 -17.84
CA GLU A 89 1.34 8.04 -17.12
C GLU A 89 1.70 7.81 -15.65
N TRP A 90 1.13 6.78 -15.02
CA TRP A 90 1.23 6.53 -13.59
C TRP A 90 1.96 5.24 -13.22
N GLY A 91 2.15 4.33 -14.18
CA GLY A 91 2.76 3.01 -13.98
C GLY A 91 1.78 1.89 -13.62
N GLU A 92 2.25 0.83 -12.97
CA GLU A 92 1.44 -0.34 -12.60
C GLU A 92 0.70 -0.09 -11.28
N ILE A 93 -0.62 -0.29 -11.25
CA ILE A 93 -1.40 -0.23 -10.02
C ILE A 93 -1.04 -1.43 -9.15
N VAL A 94 -0.55 -1.17 -7.95
CA VAL A 94 -0.20 -2.22 -6.96
C VAL A 94 -1.06 -2.20 -5.71
N GLY A 95 -1.79 -1.10 -5.49
CA GLY A 95 -2.56 -0.95 -4.26
C GLY A 95 -3.58 0.17 -4.30
N ARG A 96 -4.36 0.24 -3.22
CA ARG A 96 -5.33 1.30 -2.98
C ARG A 96 -5.44 1.60 -1.49
N VAL A 97 -5.57 2.88 -1.16
CA VAL A 97 -5.97 3.35 0.17
C VAL A 97 -7.39 3.86 0.07
N THR A 98 -8.29 3.44 0.95
CA THR A 98 -9.69 3.87 0.97
C THR A 98 -10.07 4.32 2.37
N SER A 99 -10.60 5.52 2.48
CA SER A 99 -11.11 6.09 3.73
C SER A 99 -12.61 5.83 3.88
N ASN A 100 -13.08 5.73 5.12
CA ASN A 100 -14.49 5.96 5.42
C ASN A 100 -14.87 7.44 5.23
N THR A 101 -16.18 7.72 5.21
CA THR A 101 -16.73 9.09 5.04
C THR A 101 -16.20 10.07 6.09
N MET A 102 -15.95 9.61 7.32
CA MET A 102 -15.51 10.45 8.43
C MET A 102 -14.00 10.77 8.42
N GLY A 103 -13.19 10.12 7.56
CA GLY A 103 -11.75 10.30 7.58
C GLY A 103 -11.05 9.72 8.82
N THR A 104 -11.66 8.73 9.48
CA THR A 104 -11.17 8.14 10.74
C THR A 104 -10.71 6.70 10.60
N LYS A 105 -11.07 6.04 9.50
CA LYS A 105 -10.66 4.67 9.21
C LYS A 105 -10.19 4.57 7.77
N TYR A 106 -9.01 3.99 7.57
CA TYR A 106 -8.39 3.79 6.28
C TYR A 106 -8.07 2.32 6.10
N THR A 107 -8.48 1.76 4.97
CA THR A 107 -8.13 0.41 4.53
C THR A 107 -7.12 0.50 3.40
N ILE A 108 -6.00 -0.19 3.54
CA ILE A 108 -4.97 -0.35 2.52
C ILE A 108 -5.10 -1.76 1.94
N SER A 109 -5.25 -1.84 0.62
CA SER A 109 -5.37 -3.09 -0.12
C SER A 109 -4.28 -3.18 -1.18
N GLU A 110 -3.77 -4.39 -1.42
CA GLU A 110 -2.93 -4.74 -2.56
C GLU A 110 -3.77 -5.45 -3.63
N VAL A 111 -3.33 -5.36 -4.89
CA VAL A 111 -3.92 -6.15 -5.98
C VAL A 111 -3.06 -7.40 -6.22
N SER A 112 -3.71 -8.57 -6.23
CA SER A 112 -3.07 -9.83 -6.66
C SER A 112 -3.34 -10.08 -8.14
N GLY A 113 -2.55 -10.97 -8.78
CA GLY A 113 -2.53 -11.20 -10.24
C GLY A 113 -3.85 -11.60 -10.92
N ALA A 114 -4.94 -11.77 -10.17
CA ALA A 114 -6.30 -11.95 -10.68
C ALA A 114 -7.20 -10.71 -10.52
N ASN A 115 -6.62 -9.50 -10.35
CA ASN A 115 -7.33 -8.28 -9.97
C ASN A 115 -8.16 -8.43 -8.69
N VAL A 116 -7.77 -9.36 -7.82
CA VAL A 116 -8.40 -9.57 -6.53
C VAL A 116 -7.72 -8.66 -5.52
N TRP A 117 -8.53 -7.89 -4.79
CA TRP A 117 -8.03 -6.97 -3.78
C TRP A 117 -7.94 -7.68 -2.43
N HIS A 118 -6.75 -7.66 -1.82
CA HIS A 118 -6.51 -8.22 -0.50
C HIS A 118 -6.21 -7.10 0.48
N GLU A 119 -6.84 -7.11 1.64
CA GLU A 119 -6.56 -6.14 2.70
C GLU A 119 -5.19 -6.44 3.34
N VAL A 120 -4.34 -5.41 3.43
CA VAL A 120 -2.96 -5.53 3.97
C VAL A 120 -2.84 -4.81 5.30
N CYS A 121 -3.50 -3.66 5.43
CA CYS A 121 -3.44 -2.83 6.63
C CYS A 121 -4.73 -2.04 6.82
N ILE A 122 -5.16 -1.87 8.08
CA ILE A 122 -6.18 -0.91 8.47
C ILE A 122 -5.55 0.09 9.45
N VAL A 123 -5.76 1.37 9.21
CA VAL A 123 -5.42 2.45 10.14
C VAL A 123 -6.69 3.08 10.69
N THR A 124 -6.82 3.14 12.01
CA THR A 124 -7.91 3.83 12.69
C THR A 124 -7.38 4.96 13.56
N TYR A 125 -8.08 6.08 13.51
CA TYR A 125 -7.84 7.24 14.34
C TYR A 125 -8.98 7.39 15.34
N ASP A 126 -8.64 7.45 16.62
CA ASP A 126 -9.63 7.70 17.65
C ASP A 126 -10.13 9.15 17.54
N ILE A 127 -11.45 9.30 17.66
CA ILE A 127 -12.08 10.61 17.76
C ILE A 127 -11.95 11.07 19.21
N ASN A 128 -11.56 12.33 19.41
CA ASN A 128 -11.49 12.90 20.75
C ASN A 128 -12.86 12.82 21.41
N PHE A 129 -12.92 12.14 22.54
CA PHE A 129 -14.09 12.20 23.41
C PHE A 129 -14.14 13.58 24.06
N MET A 130 -15.35 14.14 24.20
CA MET A 130 -15.53 15.47 24.80
C MET A 130 -14.80 15.60 26.13
N GLY A 131 -14.03 16.68 26.29
CA GLY A 131 -13.30 16.99 27.51
C GLY A 131 -11.90 16.35 27.62
N LYS A 132 -11.53 15.39 26.76
CA LYS A 132 -10.15 14.88 26.74
C LYS A 132 -9.23 15.84 25.99
N LYS A 133 -8.24 16.38 26.71
CA LYS A 133 -7.08 17.08 26.14
C LYS A 133 -5.90 16.10 26.07
N GLY A 134 -5.26 15.97 24.90
CA GLY A 134 -4.10 15.08 24.75
C GLY A 134 -3.88 14.57 23.33
N PRO A 135 -2.80 13.78 23.10
CA PRO A 135 -2.53 13.17 21.82
C PRO A 135 -3.62 12.17 21.43
N ARG A 136 -4.02 12.18 20.15
CA ARG A 136 -4.99 11.21 19.62
C ARG A 136 -4.32 9.85 19.44
N LYS A 137 -5.06 8.80 19.77
CA LYS A 137 -4.61 7.42 19.52
C LYS A 137 -4.78 7.10 18.04
N MET A 138 -3.76 6.47 17.47
CA MET A 138 -3.77 5.84 16.16
C MET A 138 -3.54 4.35 16.36
N THR A 139 -4.32 3.49 15.70
CA THR A 139 -4.14 2.05 15.70
C THR A 139 -3.89 1.59 14.27
N ALA A 140 -2.83 0.83 14.03
CA ALA A 140 -2.56 0.18 12.76
C ALA A 140 -2.63 -1.33 12.94
N THR A 141 -3.52 -1.98 12.20
CA THR A 141 -3.63 -3.45 12.14
C THR A 141 -3.04 -3.89 10.81
N ILE A 142 -1.94 -4.62 10.86
CA ILE A 142 -1.26 -5.16 9.67
C ILE A 142 -1.49 -6.66 9.58
N ARG A 143 -1.46 -7.20 8.36
CA ARG A 143 -1.54 -8.64 8.12
C ARG A 143 -0.42 -9.36 8.89
N ALA A 144 -0.76 -10.47 9.54
CA ALA A 144 0.23 -11.31 10.19
C ALA A 144 1.19 -11.93 9.15
N VAL A 145 2.41 -12.20 9.57
CA VAL A 145 3.43 -12.87 8.75
C VAL A 145 3.81 -14.21 9.36
N ASP A 146 4.12 -15.18 8.51
CA ASP A 146 4.61 -16.47 8.94
C ASP A 146 6.11 -16.40 9.32
N LYS A 147 6.67 -17.55 9.72
CA LYS A 147 8.08 -17.67 10.09
C LYS A 147 9.05 -17.36 8.94
N THR A 148 8.57 -17.36 7.70
CA THR A 148 9.35 -17.03 6.50
C THR A 148 9.26 -15.54 6.14
N GLY A 149 8.53 -14.75 6.94
CA GLY A 149 8.28 -13.33 6.67
C GLY A 149 7.26 -13.09 5.57
N ARG A 150 6.53 -14.13 5.14
CA ARG A 150 5.46 -14.01 4.14
C ARG A 150 4.16 -13.68 4.82
N ALA A 151 3.37 -12.83 4.19
CA ALA A 151 1.99 -12.57 4.58
C ALA A 151 1.21 -13.87 4.74
N ILE A 152 0.61 -14.08 5.90
CA ILE A 152 -0.39 -15.13 6.09
C ILE A 152 -1.65 -14.64 5.38
N GLU A 153 -2.00 -15.28 4.27
CA GLU A 153 -3.21 -14.96 3.53
C GLU A 153 -4.40 -14.88 4.50
N PRO A 154 -5.29 -13.88 4.36
CA PRO A 154 -6.44 -13.80 5.22
C PRO A 154 -7.19 -15.13 5.16
N LEU A 155 -7.47 -15.70 6.33
CA LEU A 155 -8.43 -16.80 6.46
C LEU A 155 -9.65 -16.36 5.67
N GLN A 156 -9.96 -17.07 4.58
CA GLN A 156 -11.05 -16.68 3.69
C GLN A 156 -12.28 -16.36 4.54
N PRO A 157 -12.95 -15.21 4.32
CA PRO A 157 -14.16 -14.92 5.07
C PRO A 157 -15.11 -16.11 4.93
N LEU A 158 -15.62 -16.61 6.07
CA LEU A 158 -16.46 -17.82 6.20
C LEU A 158 -17.62 -17.88 5.20
N SER A 159 -18.05 -16.75 4.65
CA SER A 159 -19.06 -16.66 3.59
C SER A 159 -18.72 -17.42 2.30
N LYS A 160 -17.45 -17.78 2.07
CA LYS A 160 -17.04 -18.65 0.93
C LYS A 160 -16.78 -20.11 1.30
N GLN A 161 -16.74 -20.45 2.59
CA GLN A 161 -16.52 -21.83 3.04
C GLN A 161 -17.82 -22.66 3.12
N ASN A 162 -18.99 -22.02 3.09
CA ASN A 162 -20.30 -22.69 3.09
C ASN A 162 -20.81 -23.08 1.68
N LYS A 163 -19.93 -23.57 0.80
CA LYS A 163 -20.35 -24.51 -0.23
C LYS A 163 -19.97 -25.89 0.26
N ALA A 164 -20.86 -26.49 1.05
CA ALA A 164 -20.76 -27.90 1.40
C ALA A 164 -20.59 -28.71 0.09
N PRO A 165 -19.67 -29.69 0.03
CA PRO A 165 -19.68 -30.64 -1.06
C PRO A 165 -21.04 -31.35 -1.04
N ASN A 166 -21.68 -31.40 -2.22
CA ASN A 166 -22.97 -32.06 -2.43
C ASN A 166 -23.00 -33.42 -1.74
N ALA A 167 -24.15 -33.69 -1.11
CA ALA A 167 -24.48 -34.93 -0.44
C ALA A 167 -23.96 -36.15 -1.21
N VAL A 168 -23.19 -36.99 -0.51
CA VAL A 168 -22.98 -38.37 -0.92
C VAL A 168 -24.35 -39.03 -0.89
N VAL A 169 -24.94 -39.23 -2.08
CA VAL A 169 -26.09 -40.13 -2.23
C VAL A 169 -25.55 -41.53 -1.99
N LEU A 170 -25.75 -42.02 -0.77
CA LEU A 170 -25.64 -43.45 -0.48
C LEU A 170 -26.85 -44.12 -1.11
N GLU A 171 -26.70 -44.63 -2.33
CA GLU A 171 -27.64 -45.61 -2.85
C GLU A 171 -27.44 -46.90 -2.05
N SER A 172 -28.41 -47.18 -1.19
CA SER A 172 -28.60 -48.50 -0.59
C SER A 172 -29.09 -49.48 -1.65
N LYS A 173 -28.38 -50.62 -1.72
CA LYS A 173 -28.63 -51.87 -2.46
C LYS A 173 -30.01 -52.11 -3.07
#